data_AF-A0A947G4M3-F1
#
_entry.id   AF-A0A947G4M3-F1
#
_cell.length_a   1.000
_cell.length_b   1.000
_cell.length_c   1.000
_cell.angle_alpha   90.00
_cell.angle_beta   90.00
_cell.angle_gamma   90.00
#
_symmetry.space_group_name_H-M   'P 1'
#
loop_
_entity.id
_entity.type
_entity.pdbx_description
1 polymer ?
#
loop_
_entity_poly.entity_id
_entity_poly.type
_entity_poly.pdbx_seq_one_letter_code
_entity_poly.pdbx_strand_id
1 'polypeptide(L)'
;MKRLVFILAGIAALVTGYLVIPQHAPEAADHADSPALSTNAAADIADVYAFTNNGSNKVNLIMTFDRGAAAGTDFDTTTNYTFNLASSDGGTGTAVNYTVDCTFAGSGTQTIDCVLSDGTNDIATISGNVGDDLCSAGGGGGGGGGGGGCAGDLRALADVFDDPFFFNAAGFVETVGTVKSVASTLEFNDQGCPDLDADTAGALAGCLGSACDDFGGDNGAASDSFAGQNVRAIVLQVTRDSIDGGGDILAFWGSTAQGGNQIDRAGRPAISTALVGTFDGDSTAGDARKDAYNAAADRSMWQSFAADIQTSLAILDALDSSGE
;
A
#
# COMPACT_ATOMS: atom_id res chain seq x y z
N MET A 1 -4.58 -45.79 64.22
CA MET A 1 -3.91 -46.64 63.22
C MET A 1 -4.16 -46.05 61.83
N LYS A 2 -3.08 -45.70 61.12
CA LYS A 2 -2.95 -45.51 59.65
C LYS A 2 -3.83 -44.43 58.99
N ARG A 3 -3.37 -43.54 58.10
CA ARG A 3 -2.07 -43.13 57.55
C ARG A 3 -2.38 -41.82 56.79
N LEU A 4 -1.55 -40.80 56.95
CA LEU A 4 -1.53 -39.60 56.11
C LEU A 4 -1.32 -40.00 54.63
N VAL A 5 -2.10 -39.41 53.72
CA VAL A 5 -1.77 -39.34 52.30
C VAL A 5 -1.92 -37.87 51.89
N PHE A 6 -0.79 -37.22 51.65
CA PHE A 6 -0.70 -35.93 50.97
C PHE A 6 -0.91 -36.16 49.47
N ILE A 7 -1.94 -35.55 48.88
CA ILE A 7 -2.02 -35.36 47.43
C ILE A 7 -1.96 -33.85 47.20
N LEU A 8 -0.78 -33.37 46.83
CA LEU A 8 -0.57 -32.07 46.19
C LEU A 8 -1.19 -32.14 44.79
N ALA A 9 -2.42 -31.67 44.63
CA ALA A 9 -2.96 -31.31 43.33
C ALA A 9 -2.50 -29.88 43.02
N GLY A 10 -1.36 -29.77 42.33
CA GLY A 10 -0.94 -28.52 41.70
C GLY A 10 -1.91 -28.18 40.57
N ILE A 11 -2.74 -27.17 40.79
CA ILE A 11 -3.51 -26.52 39.72
C ILE A 11 -2.51 -25.67 38.94
N ALA A 12 -1.91 -26.25 37.90
CA ALA A 12 -1.30 -25.48 36.84
C ALA A 12 -2.44 -24.88 36.01
N ALA A 13 -2.80 -23.62 36.32
CA ALA A 13 -3.63 -22.82 35.44
C ALA A 13 -2.82 -22.55 34.16
N LEU A 14 -3.05 -23.36 33.13
CA LEU A 14 -2.61 -23.08 31.77
C LEU A 14 -3.50 -21.95 31.24
N VAL A 15 -3.12 -20.71 31.53
CA VAL A 15 -3.63 -19.53 30.83
C VAL A 15 -2.96 -19.53 29.48
N THR A 16 -3.57 -20.20 28.50
CA THR A 16 -3.22 -20.00 27.09
C THR A 16 -3.75 -18.62 26.71
N GLY A 17 -2.97 -17.59 27.02
CA GLY A 17 -3.18 -16.26 26.49
C GLY A 17 -2.93 -16.32 24.99
N TYR A 18 -3.99 -16.51 24.20
CA TYR A 18 -3.96 -16.09 22.81
C TYR A 18 -3.78 -14.58 22.83
N LEU A 19 -2.55 -14.14 22.57
CA LEU A 19 -2.30 -12.79 22.12
C LEU A 19 -3.02 -12.66 20.78
N VAL A 20 -4.26 -12.16 20.80
CA VAL A 20 -4.89 -11.62 19.60
C VAL A 20 -4.11 -10.34 19.33
N ILE A 21 -3.04 -10.45 18.53
CA ILE A 21 -2.47 -9.28 17.89
C ILE A 21 -3.60 -8.81 16.96
N PRO A 22 -4.20 -7.62 17.17
CA PRO A 22 -5.04 -7.05 16.14
C PRO A 22 -4.22 -7.05 14.86
N GLN A 23 -4.66 -7.84 13.88
CA GLN A 23 -4.16 -7.75 12.53
C GLN A 23 -4.64 -6.39 12.04
N HIS A 24 -3.88 -5.33 12.34
CA HIS A 24 -4.03 -4.07 11.67
C HIS A 24 -3.69 -4.39 10.21
N ALA A 25 -4.73 -4.60 9.40
CA ALA A 25 -4.57 -4.46 7.97
C ALA A 25 -4.03 -3.05 7.76
N PRO A 26 -2.92 -2.86 7.02
CA PRO A 26 -2.49 -1.52 6.67
C PRO A 26 -3.62 -0.88 5.86
N GLU A 27 -4.30 0.07 6.48
CA GLU A 27 -5.39 0.85 5.94
C GLU A 27 -4.81 2.20 5.46
N ALA A 28 -4.51 2.33 4.15
CA ALA A 28 -4.47 3.64 3.48
C ALA A 28 -4.78 3.50 1.95
N ALA A 29 -5.14 4.58 1.22
CA ALA A 29 -5.40 4.64 -0.24
C ALA A 29 -4.48 5.60 -0.97
N ASP A 30 -3.93 5.18 -2.11
CA ASP A 30 -3.32 6.05 -3.10
C ASP A 30 -4.30 6.50 -4.21
N HIS A 31 -5.59 6.27 -3.97
CA HIS A 31 -6.61 6.34 -4.99
C HIS A 31 -6.85 7.73 -5.61
N ALA A 32 -6.56 7.90 -6.91
CA ALA A 32 -6.77 9.14 -7.65
C ALA A 32 -6.22 10.35 -6.89
N ASP A 33 -5.07 10.15 -6.26
CA ASP A 33 -4.36 11.08 -5.40
C ASP A 33 -3.95 12.36 -6.14
N SER A 34 -3.78 12.29 -7.47
CA SER A 34 -3.37 13.39 -8.36
C SER A 34 -4.33 13.63 -9.55
N PRO A 35 -4.34 14.84 -10.15
CA PRO A 35 -5.16 15.12 -11.32
C PRO A 35 -4.87 14.19 -12.50
N ALA A 36 -3.60 13.86 -12.76
CA ALA A 36 -3.25 12.98 -13.88
C ALA A 36 -3.94 11.61 -13.74
N LEU A 37 -3.90 11.03 -12.54
CA LEU A 37 -4.42 9.69 -12.26
C LEU A 37 -5.95 9.66 -12.21
N SER A 38 -6.59 10.78 -11.83
CA SER A 38 -8.05 10.92 -11.92
C SER A 38 -8.61 10.71 -13.34
N THR A 39 -7.76 10.84 -14.36
CA THR A 39 -8.12 10.64 -15.79
C THR A 39 -7.54 9.37 -16.42
N ASN A 40 -6.73 8.60 -15.68
CA ASN A 40 -6.04 7.40 -16.18
C ASN A 40 -6.14 6.25 -15.16
N ALA A 41 -7.37 5.77 -14.94
CA ALA A 41 -7.66 4.78 -13.91
C ALA A 41 -6.84 3.47 -14.05
N ALA A 42 -6.46 3.09 -15.28
CA ALA A 42 -5.64 1.90 -15.51
C ALA A 42 -4.22 2.01 -14.93
N ALA A 43 -3.67 3.23 -14.84
CA ALA A 43 -2.36 3.49 -14.29
C ALA A 43 -2.40 3.98 -12.82
N ASP A 44 -3.59 4.32 -12.31
CA ASP A 44 -3.85 4.75 -10.93
C ASP A 44 -3.74 3.54 -10.00
N ILE A 45 -2.61 3.41 -9.30
CA ILE A 45 -2.43 2.44 -8.23
C ILE A 45 -3.38 2.84 -7.11
N ALA A 46 -4.25 1.92 -6.71
CA ALA A 46 -5.05 2.12 -5.51
C ALA A 46 -4.16 1.86 -4.29
N ASP A 47 -3.59 0.67 -4.17
CA ASP A 47 -2.76 0.28 -3.03
C ASP A 47 -1.67 -0.73 -3.40
N VAL A 48 -0.72 -0.86 -2.48
CA VAL A 48 0.28 -1.93 -2.49
C VAL A 48 0.34 -2.64 -1.14
N TYR A 49 0.42 -3.97 -1.17
CA TYR A 49 0.53 -4.81 0.02
C TYR A 49 1.73 -5.74 -0.10
N ALA A 50 2.49 -5.90 0.99
CA ALA A 50 3.56 -6.87 1.08
C ALA A 50 3.56 -7.56 2.44
N PHE A 51 3.57 -8.88 2.44
CA PHE A 51 3.61 -9.67 3.68
C PHE A 51 4.18 -11.07 3.44
N THR A 52 4.81 -11.63 4.46
CA THR A 52 5.32 -13.01 4.44
C THR A 52 4.31 -13.96 5.05
N ASN A 53 4.25 -15.21 4.57
CA ASN A 53 3.55 -16.24 5.32
C ASN A 53 4.51 -16.76 6.41
N ASN A 54 4.06 -16.72 7.66
CA ASN A 54 4.89 -17.11 8.80
C ASN A 54 5.45 -18.53 8.63
N GLY A 55 6.77 -18.70 8.78
CA GLY A 55 7.46 -19.98 8.61
C GLY A 55 7.59 -20.47 7.16
N SER A 56 7.21 -19.66 6.16
CA SER A 56 7.40 -19.98 4.74
C SER A 56 8.55 -19.20 4.12
N ASN A 57 9.08 -19.71 3.01
CA ASN A 57 10.05 -19.01 2.18
C ASN A 57 9.38 -18.14 1.09
N LYS A 58 8.23 -17.54 1.41
CA LYS A 58 7.39 -16.86 0.42
C LYS A 58 7.01 -15.46 0.88
N VAL A 59 7.12 -14.52 -0.05
CA VAL A 59 6.65 -13.13 0.08
C VAL A 59 5.45 -12.98 -0.83
N ASN A 60 4.33 -12.46 -0.31
CA ASN A 60 3.17 -12.09 -1.11
C ASN A 60 3.24 -10.59 -1.38
N LEU A 61 3.00 -10.20 -2.63
CA LEU A 61 2.97 -8.82 -3.09
C LEU A 61 1.64 -8.61 -3.82
N ILE A 62 0.96 -7.51 -3.55
CA ILE A 62 -0.30 -7.17 -4.22
C ILE A 62 -0.22 -5.72 -4.65
N MET A 63 -0.66 -5.45 -5.88
CA MET A 63 -0.90 -4.11 -6.39
C MET A 63 -2.36 -4.05 -6.85
N THR A 64 -3.14 -3.15 -6.30
CA THR A 64 -4.51 -2.84 -6.73
C THR A 64 -4.52 -1.58 -7.60
N PHE A 65 -5.44 -1.47 -8.54
CA PHE A 65 -5.56 -0.35 -9.48
C PHE A 65 -6.93 -0.34 -10.16
N ASP A 66 -7.25 0.69 -10.95
CA ASP A 66 -8.50 0.83 -11.70
C ASP A 66 -9.77 0.71 -10.83
N ARG A 67 -10.05 1.79 -10.12
CA ARG A 67 -11.20 1.92 -9.21
C ARG A 67 -12.54 1.73 -9.85
N GLY A 68 -13.42 1.05 -9.14
CA GLY A 68 -14.74 0.75 -9.65
C GLY A 68 -14.68 -0.15 -10.88
N ALA A 69 -13.61 -0.93 -11.05
CA ALA A 69 -13.46 -1.83 -12.17
C ALA A 69 -14.68 -2.76 -12.31
N ALA A 70 -15.27 -2.78 -13.50
CA ALA A 70 -16.39 -3.66 -13.78
C ALA A 70 -15.88 -5.09 -14.02
N ALA A 71 -16.49 -6.06 -13.33
CA ALA A 71 -16.19 -7.47 -13.56
C ALA A 71 -16.38 -7.85 -15.04
N GLY A 72 -15.48 -8.67 -15.57
CA GLY A 72 -15.53 -9.14 -16.96
C GLY A 72 -15.16 -8.09 -18.02
N THR A 73 -14.57 -6.96 -17.61
CA THR A 73 -13.95 -6.00 -18.54
C THR A 73 -12.45 -6.22 -18.64
N ASP A 74 -11.90 -5.91 -19.82
CA ASP A 74 -10.49 -6.08 -20.13
C ASP A 74 -9.60 -5.14 -19.29
N PHE A 75 -8.46 -5.66 -18.84
CA PHE A 75 -7.32 -4.90 -18.34
C PHE A 75 -6.70 -4.07 -19.45
N ASP A 76 -6.15 -2.91 -19.12
CA ASP A 76 -5.46 -2.07 -20.09
C ASP A 76 -4.18 -2.76 -20.61
N THR A 77 -4.01 -2.75 -21.93
CA THR A 77 -2.87 -3.40 -22.59
C THR A 77 -1.72 -2.43 -22.89
N THR A 78 -1.79 -1.19 -22.41
CA THR A 78 -0.79 -0.15 -22.65
C THR A 78 0.04 0.21 -21.42
N THR A 79 -0.44 -0.23 -20.25
CA THR A 79 0.15 -0.01 -18.94
C THR A 79 1.05 -1.18 -18.56
N ASN A 80 2.29 -0.87 -18.18
CA ASN A 80 3.19 -1.80 -17.51
C ASN A 80 3.05 -1.60 -15.99
N TYR A 81 2.95 -2.70 -15.26
CA TYR A 81 2.83 -2.74 -13.80
C TYR A 81 4.09 -3.36 -13.23
N THR A 82 4.87 -2.58 -12.48
CA THR A 82 6.16 -3.01 -11.95
C THR A 82 6.12 -3.09 -10.42
N PHE A 83 6.44 -4.26 -9.89
CA PHE A 83 6.73 -4.47 -8.47
C PHE A 83 8.23 -4.28 -8.28
N ASN A 84 8.63 -3.17 -7.67
CA ASN A 84 10.02 -2.85 -7.43
C ASN A 84 10.45 -3.37 -6.06
N LEU A 85 11.51 -4.16 -6.03
CA LEU A 85 12.02 -4.80 -4.82
C LEU A 85 13.49 -4.42 -4.61
N ALA A 86 13.92 -4.37 -3.36
CA ALA A 86 15.33 -4.29 -3.01
C ALA A 86 15.61 -5.12 -1.75
N SER A 87 16.70 -5.87 -1.76
CA SER A 87 17.18 -6.62 -0.59
C SER A 87 18.44 -5.99 0.00
N SER A 88 18.55 -6.00 1.32
CA SER A 88 19.74 -5.56 2.05
C SER A 88 19.90 -6.33 3.36
N ASP A 89 21.07 -6.19 3.99
CA ASP A 89 21.35 -6.70 5.34
C ASP A 89 20.77 -5.79 6.45
N GLY A 90 20.04 -4.73 6.09
CA GLY A 90 19.55 -3.70 7.02
C GLY A 90 20.63 -2.72 7.51
N GLY A 91 21.87 -2.85 7.03
CA GLY A 91 22.98 -1.95 7.31
C GLY A 91 23.16 -0.88 6.24
N THR A 92 24.37 -0.31 6.15
CA THR A 92 24.75 0.64 5.09
C THR A 92 25.20 -0.03 3.80
N GLY A 93 24.94 -1.34 3.63
CA GLY A 93 25.30 -2.10 2.45
C GLY A 93 24.55 -1.63 1.20
N THR A 94 25.11 -1.88 0.02
CA THR A 94 24.42 -1.61 -1.25
C THR A 94 23.28 -2.61 -1.42
N ALA A 95 22.06 -2.11 -1.55
CA ALA A 95 20.91 -2.96 -1.80
C ALA A 95 20.98 -3.60 -3.20
N VAL A 96 20.53 -4.86 -3.31
CA VAL A 96 20.35 -5.56 -4.60
C VAL A 96 18.91 -5.36 -5.04
N ASN A 97 18.69 -4.83 -6.24
CA ASN A 97 17.35 -4.54 -6.75
C ASN A 97 16.81 -5.69 -7.61
N TYR A 98 15.49 -5.85 -7.57
CA TYR A 98 14.74 -6.77 -8.43
C TYR A 98 13.48 -6.07 -8.92
N THR A 99 12.92 -6.55 -10.04
CA THR A 99 11.59 -6.15 -10.50
C THR A 99 10.74 -7.38 -10.78
N VAL A 100 9.42 -7.25 -10.60
CA VAL A 100 8.46 -8.08 -11.34
C VAL A 100 7.67 -7.16 -12.26
N ASP A 101 7.91 -7.26 -13.56
CA ASP A 101 7.23 -6.48 -14.59
C ASP A 101 6.09 -7.29 -15.17
N CYS A 102 4.87 -6.77 -15.12
CA CYS A 102 3.66 -7.43 -15.60
C CYS A 102 2.94 -6.59 -16.67
N THR A 103 2.49 -7.25 -17.73
CA THR A 103 1.72 -6.64 -18.83
C THR A 103 0.54 -7.50 -19.22
N PHE A 104 -0.52 -6.87 -19.76
CA PHE A 104 -1.68 -7.56 -20.30
C PHE A 104 -1.73 -7.48 -21.82
N ALA A 105 -2.24 -8.54 -22.45
CA ALA A 105 -2.42 -8.60 -23.90
C ALA A 105 -3.76 -9.23 -24.31
N GLY A 106 -4.23 -8.86 -25.50
CA GLY A 106 -5.47 -9.37 -26.08
C GLY A 106 -6.72 -8.61 -25.61
N SER A 107 -7.89 -9.14 -25.98
CA SER A 107 -9.20 -8.63 -25.58
C SER A 107 -10.21 -9.78 -25.42
N GLY A 108 -11.14 -9.65 -24.48
CA GLY A 108 -12.10 -10.69 -24.09
C GLY A 108 -11.44 -11.82 -23.28
N THR A 109 -10.64 -12.66 -23.93
CA THR A 109 -9.75 -13.60 -23.24
C THR A 109 -8.35 -13.00 -23.24
N GLN A 110 -8.01 -12.31 -22.15
CA GLN A 110 -6.71 -11.68 -22.00
C GLN A 110 -5.70 -12.60 -21.34
N THR A 111 -4.43 -12.35 -21.66
CA THR A 111 -3.30 -12.95 -20.98
C THR A 111 -2.60 -11.93 -20.10
N ILE A 112 -1.99 -12.42 -19.02
CA ILE A 112 -0.99 -11.70 -18.22
C ILE A 112 0.37 -12.35 -18.44
N ASP A 113 1.37 -11.52 -18.70
CA ASP A 113 2.77 -11.89 -18.77
C ASP A 113 3.51 -11.18 -17.64
N CYS A 114 4.24 -11.92 -16.79
CA CYS A 114 5.04 -11.37 -15.69
C CYS A 114 6.47 -11.91 -15.72
N VAL A 115 7.45 -11.03 -15.49
CA VAL A 115 8.89 -11.36 -15.47
C VAL A 115 9.53 -10.87 -14.18
N LEU A 116 10.03 -11.80 -13.36
CA LEU A 116 10.91 -11.50 -12.23
C LEU A 116 12.36 -11.38 -12.73
N SER A 117 13.04 -10.28 -12.44
CA SER A 117 14.41 -9.99 -12.89
C SER A 117 15.29 -9.41 -11.78
N ASP A 118 16.60 -9.67 -11.82
CA ASP A 118 17.64 -8.96 -11.02
C ASP A 118 18.23 -7.74 -11.75
N GLY A 119 17.61 -7.33 -12.86
CA GLY A 119 18.08 -6.28 -13.76
C GLY A 119 19.15 -6.73 -14.76
N THR A 120 19.67 -7.96 -14.63
CA THR A 120 20.63 -8.58 -15.57
C THR A 120 20.05 -9.84 -16.22
N ASN A 121 19.35 -10.67 -15.44
CA ASN A 121 18.80 -11.95 -15.83
C ASN A 121 17.33 -12.04 -15.45
N ASP A 122 16.54 -12.70 -16.29
CA ASP A 122 15.21 -13.15 -15.93
C ASP A 122 15.33 -14.37 -15.01
N ILE A 123 14.82 -14.24 -13.79
CA ILE A 123 14.83 -15.27 -12.75
C ILE A 123 13.65 -16.23 -12.97
N ALA A 124 12.46 -15.67 -13.22
CA ALA A 124 11.25 -16.44 -13.44
C ALA A 124 10.30 -15.69 -14.39
N THR A 125 9.60 -16.45 -15.23
CA THR A 125 8.60 -15.90 -16.14
C THR A 125 7.27 -16.65 -16.02
N ILE A 126 6.18 -15.91 -16.20
CA ILE A 126 4.81 -16.42 -16.23
C ILE A 126 4.12 -15.85 -17.47
N SER A 127 3.33 -16.70 -18.13
CA SER A 127 2.38 -16.31 -19.16
C SER A 127 1.15 -17.20 -19.04
N GLY A 128 -0.04 -16.62 -19.05
CA GLY A 128 -1.29 -17.36 -18.93
C GLY A 128 -2.51 -16.45 -18.96
N ASN A 129 -3.72 -17.02 -18.83
CA ASN A 129 -4.92 -16.20 -18.90
C ASN A 129 -5.11 -15.39 -17.61
N VAL A 130 -5.70 -14.21 -17.75
CA VAL A 130 -6.29 -13.47 -16.61
C VAL A 130 -7.34 -14.35 -15.93
N GLY A 131 -7.39 -14.31 -14.59
CA GLY A 131 -8.25 -15.15 -13.75
C GLY A 131 -7.69 -16.54 -13.42
N ASP A 132 -6.63 -17.00 -14.09
CA ASP A 132 -5.97 -18.25 -13.75
C ASP A 132 -4.99 -18.07 -12.57
N ASP A 133 -4.87 -19.11 -11.74
CA ASP A 133 -3.82 -19.23 -10.72
C ASP A 133 -2.52 -19.74 -11.37
N LEU A 134 -1.66 -18.81 -11.78
CA LEU A 134 -0.47 -19.09 -12.58
C LEU A 134 0.75 -19.34 -11.71
N CYS A 135 1.61 -20.26 -12.15
CA CYS A 135 2.87 -20.57 -11.49
C CYS A 135 3.98 -20.66 -12.54
N SER A 136 5.14 -20.04 -12.25
CA SER A 136 6.31 -20.19 -13.09
C SER A 136 6.81 -21.62 -13.05
N ALA A 137 7.46 -22.07 -14.12
CA ALA A 137 8.11 -23.36 -14.09
C ALA A 137 9.23 -23.33 -13.03
N GLY A 138 9.24 -24.29 -12.10
CA GLY A 138 10.51 -24.65 -11.43
C GLY A 138 11.51 -25.07 -12.51
N GLY A 139 12.83 -25.03 -12.24
CA GLY A 139 13.91 -25.34 -13.20
C GLY A 139 13.84 -26.72 -13.90
N GLY A 140 12.84 -26.89 -14.75
CA GLY A 140 12.24 -28.17 -15.13
C GLY A 140 10.77 -28.03 -15.56
N GLY A 141 10.48 -27.18 -16.55
CA GLY A 141 9.36 -27.28 -17.50
C GLY A 141 7.91 -27.38 -16.97
N GLY A 142 7.19 -26.25 -17.04
CA GLY A 142 5.81 -26.13 -17.56
C GLY A 142 4.61 -26.68 -16.76
N GLY A 143 3.82 -25.75 -16.24
CA GLY A 143 2.38 -25.65 -16.57
C GLY A 143 1.35 -26.32 -15.64
N GLY A 144 0.63 -25.47 -14.89
CA GLY A 144 -0.81 -25.58 -14.64
C GLY A 144 -1.33 -26.66 -13.68
N GLY A 145 -2.01 -26.25 -12.61
CA GLY A 145 -3.02 -27.08 -11.97
C GLY A 145 -3.19 -26.87 -10.48
N GLY A 146 -4.25 -26.12 -10.14
CA GLY A 146 -5.05 -26.16 -8.91
C GLY A 146 -4.53 -26.99 -7.72
N GLY A 147 -4.18 -26.28 -6.65
CA GLY A 147 -4.13 -26.83 -5.29
C GLY A 147 -2.85 -27.55 -4.88
N GLY A 148 -1.88 -27.73 -5.78
CA GLY A 148 -0.51 -28.13 -5.44
C GLY A 148 0.41 -26.91 -5.39
N GLY A 149 1.24 -26.76 -4.36
CA GLY A 149 2.09 -25.58 -4.18
C GLY A 149 2.93 -25.24 -5.41
N CYS A 150 3.11 -23.94 -5.67
CA CYS A 150 3.89 -23.47 -6.81
C CYS A 150 5.37 -23.88 -6.67
N ALA A 151 5.86 -24.66 -7.64
CA ALA A 151 7.22 -25.18 -7.65
C ALA A 151 8.26 -24.18 -8.16
N GLY A 152 7.84 -23.16 -8.91
CA GLY A 152 8.70 -22.07 -9.38
C GLY A 152 8.83 -20.93 -8.38
N ASP A 153 9.63 -19.94 -8.78
CA ASP A 153 9.96 -18.78 -7.94
C ASP A 153 8.93 -17.65 -8.00
N LEU A 154 7.97 -17.75 -8.90
CA LEU A 154 6.91 -16.76 -9.08
C LEU A 154 5.57 -17.47 -9.23
N ARG A 155 4.55 -16.93 -8.58
CA ARG A 155 3.14 -17.27 -8.76
C ARG A 155 2.38 -15.98 -8.97
N ALA A 156 1.39 -15.97 -9.87
CA ALA A 156 0.62 -14.78 -10.20
C ALA A 156 -0.87 -15.12 -10.34
N LEU A 157 -1.71 -14.19 -9.91
CA LEU A 157 -3.15 -14.15 -10.20
C LEU A 157 -3.49 -12.70 -10.52
N ALA A 158 -4.21 -12.46 -11.60
CA ALA A 158 -4.78 -11.15 -11.88
C ALA A 158 -6.27 -11.28 -12.16
N ASP A 159 -7.07 -10.48 -11.47
CA ASP A 159 -8.53 -10.47 -11.59
C ASP A 159 -9.11 -9.17 -11.02
N VAL A 160 -10.43 -9.03 -11.06
CA VAL A 160 -11.19 -8.01 -10.35
C VAL A 160 -11.56 -8.54 -8.96
N PHE A 161 -11.28 -7.74 -7.93
CA PHE A 161 -11.56 -8.05 -6.53
C PHE A 161 -12.37 -6.92 -5.90
N ASP A 162 -13.05 -7.22 -4.80
CA ASP A 162 -13.59 -6.16 -3.94
C ASP A 162 -12.41 -5.32 -3.41
N ASP A 163 -12.58 -3.99 -3.36
CA ASP A 163 -11.59 -3.10 -2.78
C ASP A 163 -11.44 -3.40 -1.28
N PRO A 164 -10.26 -3.88 -0.81
CA PRO A 164 -10.08 -4.20 0.59
C PRO A 164 -9.85 -2.96 1.46
N PHE A 165 -9.69 -1.77 0.86
CA PHE A 165 -9.27 -0.60 1.58
C PHE A 165 -10.43 0.24 2.13
N PHE A 166 -10.33 0.62 3.41
CA PHE A 166 -11.29 1.49 4.09
C PHE A 166 -10.81 2.95 4.11
N PHE A 167 -11.59 3.88 3.55
CA PHE A 167 -11.26 5.31 3.66
C PHE A 167 -12.42 6.19 4.07
N ASN A 168 -12.26 6.91 5.17
CA ASN A 168 -13.16 8.01 5.52
C ASN A 168 -12.76 9.31 4.78
N ALA A 169 -12.92 9.32 3.45
CA ALA A 169 -12.53 10.46 2.61
C ALA A 169 -13.26 11.75 3.00
N ALA A 170 -14.52 11.65 3.45
CA ALA A 170 -15.31 12.80 3.87
C ALA A 170 -14.64 13.53 5.05
N GLY A 171 -14.37 12.80 6.15
CA GLY A 171 -13.70 13.38 7.31
C GLY A 171 -12.28 13.86 7.02
N PHE A 172 -11.56 13.16 6.15
CA PHE A 172 -10.23 13.58 5.70
C PHE A 172 -10.27 14.90 4.92
N VAL A 173 -11.13 15.01 3.90
CA VAL A 173 -11.24 16.22 3.06
C VAL A 173 -11.69 17.41 3.89
N GLU A 174 -12.63 17.23 4.82
CA GLU A 174 -13.09 18.30 5.71
C GLU A 174 -11.96 18.77 6.65
N THR A 175 -11.22 17.82 7.24
CA THR A 175 -10.04 18.13 8.07
C THR A 175 -8.99 18.93 7.29
N VAL A 176 -8.63 18.48 6.08
CA VAL A 176 -7.68 19.19 5.22
C VAL A 176 -8.21 20.58 4.85
N GLY A 177 -9.49 20.69 4.48
CA GLY A 177 -10.13 21.95 4.12
C GLY A 177 -10.06 22.99 5.24
N THR A 178 -10.36 22.58 6.47
CA THR A 178 -10.28 23.47 7.62
C THR A 178 -8.87 23.87 7.96
N VAL A 179 -7.91 22.93 7.98
CA VAL A 179 -6.49 23.29 8.18
C VAL A 179 -6.04 24.32 7.14
N LYS A 180 -6.37 24.13 5.86
CA LYS A 180 -6.04 25.10 4.80
C LYS A 180 -6.67 26.47 5.05
N SER A 181 -7.91 26.52 5.53
CA SER A 181 -8.62 27.78 5.76
C SER A 181 -7.96 28.65 6.82
N VAL A 182 -7.26 28.04 7.80
CA VAL A 182 -6.57 28.72 8.89
C VAL A 182 -5.04 28.63 8.79
N ALA A 183 -4.50 28.02 7.74
CA ALA A 183 -3.06 27.75 7.61
C ALA A 183 -2.20 29.03 7.70
N SER A 184 -2.70 30.15 7.20
CA SER A 184 -2.00 31.44 7.28
C SER A 184 -1.93 32.05 8.68
N THR A 185 -2.69 31.51 9.63
CA THR A 185 -2.75 31.96 11.02
C THR A 185 -2.15 30.96 12.01
N LEU A 186 -1.71 29.78 11.55
CA LEU A 186 -1.08 28.79 12.41
C LEU A 186 0.29 29.29 12.89
N GLU A 187 0.49 29.27 14.20
CA GLU A 187 1.81 29.38 14.80
C GLU A 187 2.42 27.98 14.86
N PHE A 188 3.76 27.88 14.78
CA PHE A 188 4.47 26.62 14.77
C PHE A 188 5.49 26.59 15.89
N ASN A 189 5.62 25.44 16.56
CA ASN A 189 6.61 25.24 17.61
C ASN A 189 8.04 25.05 17.02
N ASP A 190 9.04 24.93 17.89
CA ASP A 190 10.45 24.74 17.50
C ASP A 190 10.71 23.43 16.71
N GLN A 191 9.75 22.49 16.74
CA GLN A 191 9.79 21.22 16.00
C GLN A 191 9.10 21.32 14.63
N GLY A 192 8.45 22.45 14.32
CA GLY A 192 7.74 22.67 13.06
C GLY A 192 6.32 22.11 13.03
N CYS A 193 5.77 21.71 14.18
CA CYS A 193 4.36 21.31 14.31
C CYS A 193 3.50 22.55 14.60
N PRO A 194 2.27 22.65 14.05
CA PRO A 194 1.33 23.70 14.44
C PRO A 194 1.07 23.67 15.95
N ASP A 195 1.09 24.83 16.59
CA ASP A 195 0.72 25.00 18.00
C ASP A 195 -0.82 25.04 18.08
N LEU A 196 -1.43 23.90 18.40
CA LEU A 196 -2.87 23.72 18.51
C LEU A 196 -3.24 23.47 19.98
N ASP A 197 -4.29 24.14 20.46
CA ASP A 197 -4.86 23.75 21.75
C ASP A 197 -5.53 22.37 21.67
N ALA A 198 -5.63 21.71 22.83
CA ALA A 198 -6.15 20.34 22.92
C ALA A 198 -7.59 20.19 22.42
N ASP A 199 -8.41 21.24 22.54
CA ASP A 199 -9.80 21.22 22.07
C ASP A 199 -9.85 21.25 20.53
N THR A 200 -9.01 22.06 19.90
CA THR A 200 -8.86 22.16 18.44
C THR A 200 -8.27 20.89 17.84
N ALA A 201 -7.17 20.39 18.42
CA ALA A 201 -6.56 19.12 18.01
C ALA A 201 -7.57 17.96 18.16
N GLY A 202 -8.29 17.90 19.28
CA GLY A 202 -9.33 16.92 19.53
C GLY A 202 -10.51 16.99 18.55
N ALA A 203 -10.93 18.19 18.14
CA ALA A 203 -11.97 18.38 17.14
C ALA A 203 -11.53 17.90 15.75
N LEU A 204 -10.31 18.22 15.33
CA LEU A 204 -9.72 17.79 14.05
C LEU A 204 -9.50 16.27 14.01
N ALA A 205 -8.93 15.68 15.06
CA ALA A 205 -8.80 14.24 15.17
C ALA A 205 -10.17 13.53 15.18
N GLY A 206 -11.16 14.11 15.88
CA GLY A 206 -12.53 13.63 15.86
C GLY A 206 -13.16 13.65 14.45
N CYS A 207 -12.87 14.68 13.67
CA CYS A 207 -13.34 14.82 12.28
C CYS A 207 -12.70 13.76 11.37
N LEU A 208 -11.40 13.48 11.50
CA LEU A 208 -10.76 12.37 10.77
C LEU A 208 -11.44 11.02 11.01
N GLY A 209 -11.89 10.78 12.25
CA GLY A 209 -12.59 9.56 12.66
C GLY A 209 -14.11 9.55 12.43
N SER A 210 -14.69 10.56 11.76
CA SER A 210 -16.15 10.68 11.60
C SER A 210 -16.56 11.30 10.26
N ALA A 211 -17.84 11.20 9.89
CA ALA A 211 -18.38 11.96 8.77
C ALA A 211 -18.80 13.35 9.26
N CYS A 212 -17.82 14.14 9.68
CA CYS A 212 -18.02 15.54 10.04
C CYS A 212 -18.50 16.35 8.82
N ASP A 213 -19.47 17.23 9.04
CA ASP A 213 -19.97 18.19 8.05
C ASP A 213 -19.67 19.66 8.42
N ASP A 214 -19.17 19.91 9.64
CA ASP A 214 -18.64 21.18 10.17
C ASP A 214 -17.90 20.94 11.51
N PHE A 215 -16.95 21.81 11.87
CA PHE A 215 -16.18 21.78 13.12
C PHE A 215 -17.04 22.20 14.32
N GLY A 216 -17.93 21.31 14.75
CA GLY A 216 -18.88 21.52 15.84
C GLY A 216 -20.31 21.05 15.57
N GLY A 217 -20.56 20.40 14.41
CA GLY A 217 -21.84 19.80 14.04
C GLY A 217 -22.09 18.40 14.61
N ASP A 218 -23.27 17.83 14.32
CA ASP A 218 -23.58 16.43 14.64
C ASP A 218 -22.80 15.52 13.69
N ASN A 219 -21.61 15.09 14.11
CA ASN A 219 -20.77 14.20 13.31
C ASN A 219 -21.47 12.85 13.04
N GLY A 220 -21.58 12.48 11.76
CA GLY A 220 -22.00 11.14 11.36
C GLY A 220 -20.93 10.08 11.66
N ALA A 221 -21.29 8.80 11.60
CA ALA A 221 -20.30 7.73 11.69
C ALA A 221 -19.33 7.80 10.50
N ALA A 222 -18.06 7.48 10.71
CA ALA A 222 -17.11 7.30 9.60
C ALA A 222 -17.68 6.31 8.58
N SER A 223 -17.58 6.67 7.31
CA SER A 223 -18.06 5.85 6.21
C SER A 223 -16.91 5.49 5.30
N ASP A 224 -16.85 4.23 4.90
CA ASP A 224 -15.95 3.79 3.86
C ASP A 224 -16.38 4.36 2.51
N SER A 225 -15.54 5.22 1.93
CA SER A 225 -15.78 5.87 0.64
C SER A 225 -15.60 4.89 -0.53
N PHE A 226 -14.96 3.75 -0.27
CA PHE A 226 -14.73 2.69 -1.26
C PHE A 226 -15.61 1.47 -1.04
N ALA A 227 -16.51 1.49 -0.05
CA ALA A 227 -17.40 0.37 0.23
C ALA A 227 -18.21 -0.04 -1.01
N GLY A 228 -18.09 -1.33 -1.36
CA GLY A 228 -18.79 -1.93 -2.49
C GLY A 228 -18.21 -1.56 -3.86
N GLN A 229 -17.06 -0.89 -3.90
CA GLN A 229 -16.27 -0.72 -5.11
C GLN A 229 -15.37 -1.93 -5.34
N ASN A 230 -15.05 -2.16 -6.61
CA ASN A 230 -14.07 -3.15 -7.01
C ASN A 230 -12.77 -2.45 -7.39
N VAL A 231 -11.68 -3.20 -7.34
CA VAL A 231 -10.39 -2.87 -7.94
C VAL A 231 -9.96 -4.01 -8.85
N ARG A 232 -9.09 -3.72 -9.82
CA ARG A 232 -8.24 -4.76 -10.40
C ARG A 232 -7.08 -5.02 -9.47
N ALA A 233 -6.58 -6.24 -9.46
CA ALA A 233 -5.36 -6.56 -8.74
C ALA A 233 -4.44 -7.48 -9.53
N ILE A 234 -3.14 -7.30 -9.34
CA ILE A 234 -2.13 -8.31 -9.60
C ILE A 234 -1.66 -8.81 -8.23
N VAL A 235 -1.86 -10.09 -7.97
CA VAL A 235 -1.45 -10.80 -6.75
C VAL A 235 -0.29 -11.70 -7.10
N LEU A 236 0.86 -11.45 -6.48
CA LEU A 236 2.09 -12.23 -6.67
C LEU A 236 2.48 -12.95 -5.39
N GLN A 237 3.11 -14.11 -5.55
CA GLN A 237 3.89 -14.76 -4.50
C GLN A 237 5.26 -15.12 -5.06
N VAL A 238 6.31 -14.66 -4.38
CA VAL A 238 7.72 -14.82 -4.80
C VAL A 238 8.46 -15.69 -3.79
N THR A 239 9.35 -16.57 -4.26
CA THR A 239 10.32 -17.26 -3.38
C THR A 239 11.30 -16.24 -2.81
N ARG A 240 11.45 -16.15 -1.49
CA ARG A 240 12.35 -15.15 -0.90
C ARG A 240 13.82 -15.40 -1.27
N ASP A 241 14.28 -16.64 -1.34
CA ASP A 241 15.65 -16.98 -1.79
C ASP A 241 15.95 -16.52 -3.23
N SER A 242 14.94 -16.17 -4.03
CA SER A 242 15.16 -15.64 -5.39
C SER A 242 15.34 -14.12 -5.40
N ILE A 243 15.13 -13.44 -4.27
CA ILE A 243 15.15 -11.98 -4.14
C ILE A 243 15.91 -11.49 -2.90
N ASP A 244 16.73 -12.32 -2.25
CA ASP A 244 17.45 -12.00 -1.02
C ASP A 244 18.96 -11.84 -1.21
N GLY A 245 19.43 -11.65 -2.44
CA GLY A 245 20.86 -11.58 -2.76
C GLY A 245 21.63 -10.45 -2.06
N GLY A 246 20.93 -9.41 -1.60
CA GLY A 246 21.47 -8.34 -0.76
C GLY A 246 21.27 -8.54 0.76
N GLY A 247 20.44 -9.50 1.17
CA GLY A 247 20.15 -9.84 2.57
C GLY A 247 18.67 -10.01 2.87
N ASP A 248 18.36 -10.17 4.16
CA ASP A 248 17.04 -10.58 4.66
C ASP A 248 16.00 -9.46 4.74
N ILE A 249 16.41 -8.20 4.61
CA ILE A 249 15.51 -7.04 4.66
C ILE A 249 15.06 -6.69 3.25
N LEU A 250 13.74 -6.70 3.02
CA LEU A 250 13.14 -6.37 1.74
C LEU A 250 12.44 -5.01 1.80
N ALA A 251 12.71 -4.16 0.80
CA ALA A 251 11.93 -2.98 0.48
C ALA A 251 11.06 -3.25 -0.75
N PHE A 252 9.87 -2.65 -0.78
CA PHE A 252 8.89 -2.83 -1.85
C PHE A 252 8.19 -1.51 -2.18
N TRP A 253 7.95 -1.27 -3.46
CA TRP A 253 7.04 -0.25 -3.96
C TRP A 253 6.51 -0.64 -5.35
N GLY A 254 5.32 -0.19 -5.69
CA GLY A 254 4.69 -0.36 -6.98
C GLY A 254 4.88 0.84 -7.88
N SER A 255 4.94 0.63 -9.20
CA SER A 255 4.85 1.69 -10.20
C SER A 255 4.10 1.26 -11.43
N THR A 256 3.43 2.21 -12.08
CA THR A 256 2.84 2.01 -13.40
C THR A 256 3.54 2.88 -14.43
N ALA A 257 3.62 2.40 -15.67
CA ALA A 257 4.20 3.16 -16.77
C ALA A 257 3.42 2.96 -18.07
N GLN A 258 3.33 4.02 -18.86
CA GLN A 258 2.75 3.99 -20.21
C GLN A 258 3.74 4.63 -21.19
N GLY A 259 3.98 3.97 -22.33
CA GLY A 259 4.95 4.45 -23.32
C GLY A 259 6.38 4.63 -22.78
N GLY A 260 6.74 3.91 -21.72
CA GLY A 260 8.04 4.01 -21.04
C GLY A 260 8.18 5.14 -20.03
N ASN A 261 7.12 5.93 -19.80
CA ASN A 261 7.12 6.97 -18.78
C ASN A 261 6.36 6.47 -17.55
N GLN A 262 6.95 6.63 -16.36
CA GLN A 262 6.25 6.37 -15.11
C GLN A 262 5.07 7.34 -14.97
N ILE A 263 3.90 6.78 -14.66
CA ILE A 263 2.65 7.51 -14.47
C ILE A 263 2.33 7.60 -12.98
N ASP A 264 2.55 6.49 -12.25
CA ASP A 264 2.27 6.40 -10.83
C ASP A 264 3.33 5.63 -10.05
N ARG A 265 3.41 5.88 -8.73
CA ARG A 265 4.16 5.08 -7.78
C ARG A 265 3.57 5.08 -6.37
N ALA A 266 3.53 3.91 -5.77
CA ALA A 266 3.04 3.71 -4.40
C ALA A 266 4.03 2.87 -3.60
N GLY A 267 4.61 3.42 -2.53
CA GLY A 267 5.46 2.65 -1.60
C GLY A 267 4.74 2.27 -0.30
N ARG A 268 3.80 3.12 0.09
CA ARG A 268 2.85 2.90 1.18
C ARG A 268 1.57 3.60 0.76
N PRO A 269 0.41 3.04 1.08
CA PRO A 269 -0.82 3.69 0.68
C PRO A 269 -0.98 5.07 1.36
N ALA A 270 -1.71 5.98 0.69
CA ALA A 270 -1.98 7.37 1.06
C ALA A 270 -0.79 8.32 1.28
N ILE A 271 0.45 7.93 0.96
CA ILE A 271 1.58 8.85 1.11
C ILE A 271 1.39 10.10 0.24
N SER A 272 1.04 9.93 -1.04
CA SER A 272 0.84 11.09 -1.90
C SER A 272 -0.44 11.86 -1.51
N THR A 273 -1.55 11.14 -1.29
CA THR A 273 -2.83 11.70 -0.83
C THR A 273 -2.70 12.57 0.42
N ALA A 274 -2.01 12.08 1.45
CA ALA A 274 -1.97 12.70 2.78
C ALA A 274 -0.73 13.58 3.04
N LEU A 275 0.39 13.31 2.36
CA LEU A 275 1.68 13.90 2.72
C LEU A 275 2.34 14.72 1.61
N VAL A 276 1.82 14.72 0.38
CA VAL A 276 2.42 15.45 -0.74
C VAL A 276 1.48 16.58 -1.18
N GLY A 277 1.85 17.82 -0.85
CA GLY A 277 1.08 19.00 -1.23
C GLY A 277 -0.34 19.08 -0.65
N THR A 278 -0.72 18.15 0.22
CA THR A 278 -2.06 17.97 0.78
C THR A 278 -2.57 19.22 1.48
N PHE A 279 -1.73 19.88 2.28
CA PHE A 279 -2.08 21.07 3.07
C PHE A 279 -1.69 22.40 2.40
N ASP A 280 -1.30 22.40 1.13
CA ASP A 280 -1.03 23.67 0.43
C ASP A 280 -2.32 24.47 0.23
N GLY A 281 -2.26 25.75 0.61
CA GLY A 281 -3.33 26.72 0.40
C GLY A 281 -3.58 27.01 -1.08
N ASP A 282 -2.60 26.79 -1.96
CA ASP A 282 -2.78 26.72 -3.41
C ASP A 282 -2.97 25.26 -3.84
N SER A 283 -4.23 24.87 -4.06
CA SER A 283 -4.56 23.51 -4.50
C SER A 283 -3.96 23.17 -5.85
N THR A 284 -3.77 24.14 -6.76
CA THR A 284 -3.16 23.88 -8.08
C THR A 284 -1.69 23.53 -7.94
N ALA A 285 -0.98 24.23 -7.05
CA ALA A 285 0.41 23.92 -6.72
C ALA A 285 0.54 22.57 -6.00
N GLY A 286 -0.38 22.27 -5.07
CA GLY A 286 -0.49 20.97 -4.40
C GLY A 286 -0.65 19.82 -5.39
N ASP A 287 -1.63 19.94 -6.27
CA ASP A 287 -1.95 18.96 -7.30
C ASP A 287 -0.77 18.72 -8.26
N ALA A 288 -0.11 19.78 -8.71
CA ALA A 288 1.07 19.67 -9.55
C ALA A 288 2.25 18.98 -8.84
N ARG A 289 2.39 19.14 -7.52
CA ARG A 289 3.42 18.43 -6.74
C ARG A 289 3.11 16.94 -6.60
N LYS A 290 1.84 16.54 -6.51
CA LYS A 290 1.44 15.13 -6.52
C LYS A 290 1.72 14.48 -7.87
N ASP A 291 1.34 15.14 -8.97
CA ASP A 291 1.70 14.67 -10.32
C ASP A 291 3.24 14.52 -10.46
N ALA A 292 4.01 15.47 -9.93
CA ALA A 292 5.48 15.38 -9.93
C ALA A 292 6.01 14.25 -9.04
N TYR A 293 5.37 13.98 -7.89
CA TYR A 293 5.69 12.84 -7.04
C TYR A 293 5.46 11.54 -7.79
N ASN A 294 4.29 11.35 -8.41
CA ASN A 294 3.91 10.15 -9.14
C ASN A 294 4.83 9.89 -10.35
N ALA A 295 5.18 10.94 -11.09
CA ALA A 295 6.08 10.86 -12.24
C ALA A 295 7.58 10.70 -11.90
N ALA A 296 7.98 10.76 -10.62
CA ALA A 296 9.38 10.75 -10.21
C ALA A 296 10.04 9.35 -10.32
N ALA A 297 10.41 8.96 -11.53
CA ALA A 297 11.08 7.68 -11.82
C ALA A 297 12.54 7.61 -11.32
N ASP A 298 13.26 8.75 -11.30
CA ASP A 298 14.61 8.81 -10.75
C ASP A 298 14.56 8.97 -9.22
N ARG A 299 15.06 7.94 -8.51
CA ARG A 299 15.16 7.92 -7.04
C ARG A 299 15.96 9.10 -6.48
N SER A 300 16.89 9.68 -7.23
CA SER A 300 17.63 10.86 -6.79
C SER A 300 16.73 12.07 -6.51
N MET A 301 15.57 12.13 -7.19
CA MET A 301 14.59 13.20 -7.02
C MET A 301 13.72 12.99 -5.77
N TRP A 302 13.64 11.78 -5.21
CA TRP A 302 12.66 11.48 -4.15
C TRP A 302 12.88 12.33 -2.88
N GLN A 303 14.13 12.71 -2.61
CA GLN A 303 14.47 13.57 -1.49
C GLN A 303 13.86 14.97 -1.61
N SER A 304 13.49 15.44 -2.81
CA SER A 304 12.85 16.75 -2.97
C SER A 304 11.47 16.83 -2.32
N PHE A 305 10.79 15.70 -2.13
CA PHE A 305 9.47 15.64 -1.48
C PHE A 305 9.55 15.53 0.05
N ALA A 306 10.75 15.38 0.61
CA ALA A 306 10.91 15.17 2.05
C ALA A 306 10.36 16.34 2.87
N ALA A 307 10.51 17.59 2.39
CA ALA A 307 9.99 18.77 3.08
C ALA A 307 8.46 18.80 3.09
N ASP A 308 7.81 18.43 1.98
CA ASP A 308 6.34 18.34 1.88
C ASP A 308 5.81 17.27 2.85
N ILE A 309 6.46 16.11 2.85
CA ILE A 309 6.11 14.98 3.72
C ILE A 309 6.29 15.37 5.19
N GLN A 310 7.42 15.97 5.56
CA GLN A 310 7.69 16.42 6.94
C GLN A 310 6.65 17.45 7.40
N THR A 311 6.33 18.44 6.56
CA THR A 311 5.36 19.48 6.90
C THR A 311 3.97 18.88 7.12
N SER A 312 3.52 18.00 6.21
CA SER A 312 2.21 17.36 6.33
C SER A 312 2.15 16.40 7.52
N LEU A 313 3.23 15.66 7.78
CA LEU A 313 3.34 14.82 8.96
C LEU A 313 3.27 15.65 10.24
N ALA A 314 3.96 16.79 10.33
CA ALA A 314 3.92 17.65 11.50
C ALA A 314 2.51 18.19 11.80
N ILE A 315 1.73 18.50 10.75
CA ILE A 315 0.32 18.89 10.88
C ILE A 315 -0.52 17.73 11.42
N LEU A 316 -0.37 16.53 10.85
CA LEU A 316 -1.14 15.34 11.28
C LEU A 316 -0.75 14.88 12.69
N ASP A 317 0.53 14.97 13.03
CA ASP A 317 1.09 14.63 14.34
C ASP A 317 0.58 15.59 15.42
N ALA A 318 0.42 16.89 15.12
CA ALA A 318 -0.19 17.85 16.03
C ALA A 318 -1.66 17.54 16.38
N LEU A 319 -2.33 16.66 15.63
CA LEU A 319 -3.68 16.19 15.96
C LEU A 319 -3.65 15.01 16.96
N ASP A 320 -2.51 14.34 17.09
CA ASP A 320 -2.31 13.24 18.04
C ASP A 320 -1.97 13.78 19.43
N SER A 321 -3.01 14.03 20.22
CA SER A 321 -2.88 14.46 21.62
C SER A 321 -2.30 13.39 22.57
N SER A 322 -1.94 12.18 22.09
CA SER A 322 -1.41 11.11 22.96
C SER A 322 0.08 11.21 23.25
N GLY A 323 0.77 12.20 22.66
CA GLY A 323 2.23 12.36 22.71
C GLY A 323 2.80 13.48 23.60
N GLU A 324 1.99 14.38 24.18
CA GLU A 324 2.45 15.46 25.07
C GLU A 324 1.86 15.42 26.50
#